data_AF-A0A6I3KBF1-F1
#
_entry.id   AF-A0A6I3KBF1-F1
#
_cell.length_a   1.000
_cell.length_b   1.000
_cell.length_c   1.000
_cell.angle_alpha   90.00
_cell.angle_beta   90.00
_cell.angle_gamma   90.00
#
_symmetry.space_group_name_H-M   'P 1'
#
loop_
_entity.id
_entity.type
_entity.pdbx_description
1 polymer ?
#
loop_
_entity_poly.entity_id
_entity_poly.type
_entity_poly.pdbx_seq_one_letter_code
_entity_poly.pdbx_strand_id
1 'polypeptide(L)'
;MKKLRALALTLALPSAVFAQTQVAQAAGVVKNELGMITMKCQVVENAPGNPIVGFVIGNHPTDPNAAKSDANLYESKFNNAHKRHCYPQRKYRPSGAYDTSWNPK
;
A
#
# COMPACT_ATOMS: atom_id res chain seq x y z
N MET A 1 -30.42 -61.86 -1.73
CA MET A 1 -30.49 -60.39 -1.85
C MET A 1 -29.52 -59.77 -0.86
N LYS A 2 -28.47 -59.10 -1.34
CA LYS A 2 -27.38 -58.49 -0.56
C LYS A 2 -27.83 -57.15 0.04
N LYS A 3 -27.57 -56.92 1.33
CA LYS A 3 -27.51 -55.57 1.91
C LYS A 3 -26.29 -55.48 2.82
N LEU A 4 -25.16 -55.03 2.27
CA LEU A 4 -24.02 -54.58 3.05
C LEU A 4 -24.37 -53.21 3.65
N ARG A 5 -24.35 -53.10 4.98
CA ARG A 5 -24.35 -51.82 5.67
C ARG A 5 -22.89 -51.41 5.89
N ALA A 6 -22.43 -50.41 5.15
CA ALA A 6 -21.17 -49.74 5.41
C ALA A 6 -21.39 -48.69 6.51
N LEU A 7 -20.72 -48.85 7.65
CA LEU A 7 -20.61 -47.82 8.68
C LEU A 7 -19.44 -46.91 8.31
N ALA A 8 -19.74 -45.65 8.02
CA ALA A 8 -18.77 -44.62 7.70
C ALA A 8 -17.99 -44.22 8.96
N LEU A 9 -16.66 -44.38 8.92
CA LEU A 9 -15.74 -43.92 9.95
C LEU A 9 -15.45 -42.44 9.68
N THR A 10 -16.02 -41.53 10.48
CA THR A 10 -15.77 -40.10 10.37
C THR A 10 -14.38 -39.77 10.93
N LEU A 11 -13.43 -39.47 10.03
CA LEU A 11 -12.13 -38.89 10.38
C LEU A 11 -12.33 -37.40 10.71
N ALA A 12 -12.21 -37.04 11.98
CA ALA A 12 -12.12 -35.64 12.41
C ALA A 12 -10.68 -35.14 12.14
N LEU A 13 -10.54 -34.22 11.19
CA LEU A 13 -9.28 -33.52 10.94
C LEU A 13 -9.14 -32.37 11.96
N PRO A 14 -8.05 -32.30 12.76
CA PRO A 14 -7.80 -31.14 13.58
C PRO A 14 -7.36 -29.98 12.69
N SER A 15 -8.17 -28.92 12.65
CA SER A 15 -7.84 -27.66 11.99
C SER A 15 -6.59 -27.05 12.65
N ALA A 16 -5.43 -27.26 12.03
CA ALA A 16 -4.22 -26.52 12.38
C ALA A 16 -4.47 -25.05 12.02
N VAL A 17 -4.74 -24.23 13.04
CA VAL A 17 -4.81 -22.78 12.90
C VAL A 17 -3.40 -22.30 12.56
N PHE A 18 -3.15 -22.04 11.27
CA PHE A 18 -1.95 -21.35 10.82
C PHE A 18 -2.01 -19.92 11.36
N ALA A 19 -1.35 -19.68 12.49
CA ALA A 19 -1.02 -18.33 12.92
C ALA A 19 -0.08 -17.74 11.87
N GLN A 20 -0.62 -16.93 10.96
CA GLN A 20 0.18 -16.11 10.06
C GLN A 20 0.85 -15.03 10.91
N THR A 21 2.02 -15.33 11.45
CA THR A 21 2.94 -14.29 11.93
C THR A 21 3.35 -13.47 10.72
N GLN A 22 2.66 -12.34 10.51
CA GLN A 22 3.12 -11.30 9.60
C GLN A 22 4.39 -10.70 10.20
N VAL A 23 5.54 -11.29 9.84
CA VAL A 23 6.83 -10.66 10.06
C VAL A 23 6.87 -9.48 9.09
N ALA A 24 6.45 -8.31 9.55
CA ALA A 24 6.76 -7.06 8.88
C ALA A 24 8.29 -6.93 8.94
N GLN A 25 8.98 -7.39 7.90
CA GLN A 25 10.40 -7.11 7.75
C GLN A 25 10.57 -5.59 7.84
N ALA A 26 11.31 -5.14 8.84
CA ALA A 26 11.87 -3.80 8.87
C ALA A 26 12.90 -3.69 7.74
N ALA A 27 12.42 -3.64 6.50
CA ALA A 27 13.21 -3.14 5.39
C ALA A 27 13.66 -1.74 5.79
N GLY A 28 14.97 -1.54 5.92
CA GLY A 28 15.55 -0.30 6.40
C GLY A 28 14.89 0.90 5.72
N VAL A 29 14.49 1.87 6.53
CA VAL A 29 13.80 3.09 6.08
C VAL A 29 14.63 3.73 4.96
N VAL A 30 14.08 3.74 3.74
CA VAL A 30 14.75 4.35 2.58
C VAL A 30 14.71 5.87 2.76
N LYS A 31 15.88 6.45 3.01
CA LYS A 31 16.08 7.90 3.08
C LYS A 31 16.47 8.47 1.71
N ASN A 32 16.11 9.72 1.47
CA ASN A 32 16.52 10.50 0.32
C ASN A 32 17.92 11.12 0.52
N GLU A 33 18.40 11.85 -0.49
CA GLU A 33 19.69 12.57 -0.49
C GLU A 33 19.80 13.68 0.58
N LEU A 34 18.68 14.07 1.21
CA LEU A 34 18.62 15.02 2.33
C LEU A 34 18.49 14.31 3.70
N GLY A 35 18.55 12.97 3.74
CA GLY A 35 18.42 12.20 4.98
C GLY A 35 16.99 12.11 5.54
N MET A 36 15.98 12.53 4.77
CA MET A 36 14.56 12.44 5.12
C MET A 36 13.89 11.27 4.41
N ILE A 37 12.69 10.91 4.85
CA ILE A 37 11.81 10.01 4.12
C ILE A 37 10.97 10.85 3.17
N THR A 38 11.09 10.60 1.87
CA THR A 38 10.14 11.09 0.87
C THR A 38 9.23 9.94 0.46
N MET A 39 7.95 10.04 0.79
CA MET A 39 6.93 9.08 0.42
C MET A 39 6.27 9.51 -0.90
N LYS A 40 6.31 8.64 -1.92
CA LYS A 40 5.57 8.82 -3.16
C LYS A 40 4.36 7.90 -3.16
N CYS A 41 3.17 8.48 -3.27
CA CYS A 41 1.94 7.72 -3.42
C CYS A 41 1.35 7.93 -4.82
N GLN A 42 1.05 6.82 -5.51
CA GLN A 42 0.27 6.86 -6.73
C GLN A 42 -1.17 7.30 -6.43
N VAL A 43 -1.70 8.14 -7.29
CA VAL A 43 -3.12 8.51 -7.32
C VAL A 43 -3.72 7.92 -8.58
N VAL A 44 -4.82 7.17 -8.42
CA VAL A 44 -5.52 6.52 -9.51
C VAL A 44 -6.94 7.05 -9.61
N GLU A 45 -7.44 7.20 -10.82
CA GLU A 45 -8.84 7.58 -11.04
C GLU A 45 -9.80 6.43 -10.70
N ASN A 46 -10.99 6.76 -10.21
CA ASN A 46 -12.09 5.81 -10.04
C ASN A 46 -12.74 5.50 -11.39
N ALA A 47 -11.98 4.86 -12.28
CA ALA A 47 -12.41 4.43 -13.60
C ALA A 47 -11.95 2.98 -13.85
N PRO A 48 -12.56 2.25 -14.80
CA PRO A 48 -12.11 0.89 -15.14
C PRO A 48 -10.60 0.85 -15.42
N GLY A 49 -9.91 -0.07 -14.74
CA GLY A 49 -8.45 -0.20 -14.83
C GLY A 49 -7.65 0.69 -13.87
N ASN A 50 -8.29 1.60 -13.13
CA ASN A 50 -7.66 2.50 -12.15
C ASN A 50 -6.40 3.19 -12.72
N PRO A 51 -6.52 3.97 -13.82
CA PRO A 51 -5.37 4.59 -14.44
C PRO A 51 -4.68 5.55 -13.47
N ILE A 52 -3.34 5.57 -13.50
CA ILE A 52 -2.57 6.51 -12.69
C ILE A 52 -2.74 7.91 -13.28
N VAL A 53 -3.30 8.82 -12.50
CA VAL A 53 -3.52 10.23 -12.87
C VAL A 53 -2.51 11.19 -12.26
N GLY A 54 -1.66 10.69 -11.36
CA GLY A 54 -0.55 11.44 -10.81
C GLY A 54 -0.01 10.84 -9.53
N PHE A 55 0.66 11.70 -8.76
CA PHE A 55 1.32 11.34 -7.53
C PHE A 55 1.08 12.40 -6.46
N VAL A 56 0.98 11.95 -5.21
CA VAL A 56 1.11 12.84 -4.05
C VAL A 56 2.37 12.48 -3.28
N ILE A 57 3.11 13.51 -2.90
CA ILE A 57 4.36 13.42 -2.18
C ILE A 57 4.16 13.95 -0.77
N GLY A 58 4.73 13.25 0.20
CA GLY A 58 4.88 13.75 1.55
C GLY A 58 6.25 13.43 2.11
N ASN A 59 6.70 14.23 3.07
CA ASN A 59 8.04 14.17 3.62
C ASN A 59 8.00 14.11 5.14
N HIS A 60 8.93 13.36 5.74
CA HIS A 60 9.16 13.41 7.18
C HIS A 60 10.61 13.04 7.51
N PRO A 61 11.24 13.62 8.55
CA PRO A 61 12.63 13.33 8.87
C PRO A 61 12.91 11.83 9.14
N THR A 62 12.00 11.13 9.83
CA THR A 62 12.27 9.79 10.37
C THR A 62 11.10 8.82 10.37
N ASP A 63 9.88 9.27 10.08
CA ASP A 63 8.65 8.46 10.24
C ASP A 63 7.94 8.28 8.90
N PRO A 64 7.90 7.05 8.34
CA PRO A 64 7.26 6.79 7.05
C PRO A 64 5.73 6.95 7.10
N ASN A 65 5.10 6.73 8.26
CA ASN A 65 3.66 6.93 8.42
C ASN A 65 3.34 8.42 8.43
N ALA A 66 4.13 9.24 9.12
CA ALA A 66 3.99 10.69 9.06
C ALA A 66 4.21 11.24 7.64
N ALA A 67 5.22 10.74 6.90
CA ALA A 67 5.43 11.12 5.50
C ALA A 67 4.25 10.71 4.60
N LYS A 68 3.63 9.56 4.87
CA LYS A 68 2.42 9.12 4.15
C LYS A 68 1.20 9.98 4.49
N SER A 69 1.06 10.39 5.75
CA SER A 69 0.01 11.30 6.22
C SER A 69 0.16 12.70 5.63
N ASP A 70 1.37 13.23 5.55
CA ASP A 70 1.67 14.48 4.86
C ASP A 70 1.24 14.41 3.38
N ALA A 71 1.51 13.29 2.70
CA ALA A 71 1.05 13.07 1.32
C ALA A 71 -0.49 13.06 1.18
N ASN A 72 -1.24 12.67 2.22
CA ASN A 72 -2.72 12.66 2.18
C ASN A 72 -3.30 14.08 2.04
N LEU A 73 -2.60 15.10 2.52
CA LEU A 73 -3.07 16.49 2.48
C LEU A 73 -3.31 16.99 1.05
N TYR A 74 -2.70 16.33 0.05
CA TYR A 74 -2.74 16.73 -1.35
C TYR A 74 -3.62 15.84 -2.24
N GLU A 75 -4.22 14.78 -1.69
CA GLU A 75 -5.07 13.86 -2.46
C GLU A 75 -6.29 14.57 -3.06
N SER A 76 -6.84 15.56 -2.34
CA SER A 76 -7.99 16.37 -2.76
C SER A 76 -7.74 17.22 -4.02
N LYS A 77 -6.49 17.33 -4.49
CA LYS A 77 -6.13 17.98 -5.76
C LYS A 77 -6.48 17.12 -6.98
N PHE A 78 -6.89 15.87 -6.77
CA PHE A 78 -7.32 14.97 -7.82
C PHE A 78 -8.84 14.76 -7.72
N ASN A 79 -9.55 15.12 -8.78
CA ASN A 79 -10.98 14.89 -8.87
C ASN A 79 -11.25 13.41 -9.19
N ASN A 80 -12.26 12.82 -8.54
CA ASN A 80 -12.68 11.44 -8.76
C ASN A 80 -11.53 10.41 -8.70
N ALA A 81 -10.63 10.55 -7.73
CA ALA A 81 -9.45 9.72 -7.61
C ALA A 81 -9.21 9.28 -6.17
N HIS A 82 -8.38 8.26 -6.00
CA HIS A 82 -7.93 7.80 -4.69
C HIS A 82 -6.45 7.42 -4.70
N LYS A 83 -5.80 7.50 -3.54
CA LYS A 83 -4.46 6.96 -3.33
C LYS A 83 -4.45 5.45 -3.40
N ARG A 84 -3.40 4.92 -4.04
CA ARG A 84 -3.14 3.48 -4.10
C ARG A 84 -1.79 3.14 -3.45
N HIS A 85 -0.77 2.86 -4.26
CA HIS A 85 0.52 2.39 -3.78
C HIS A 85 1.40 3.54 -3.30
N CYS A 86 1.89 3.46 -2.07
CA CYS A 86 2.85 4.37 -1.48
C CYS A 86 4.20 3.67 -1.29
N TYR A 87 5.29 4.31 -1.70
CA TYR A 87 6.64 3.81 -1.52
C TYR A 87 7.62 4.95 -1.25
N PRO A 88 8.61 4.72 -0.37
CA PRO A 88 9.67 5.71 -0.17
C PRO A 88 10.56 5.79 -1.40
N GLN A 89 11.06 6.98 -1.71
CA GLN A 89 11.99 7.23 -2.81
C GLN A 89 13.30 7.84 -2.33
N ARG A 90 14.40 7.51 -3.04
CA ARG A 90 15.75 8.01 -2.74
C ARG A 90 16.01 9.45 -3.19
N LYS A 91 15.13 10.02 -4.01
CA LYS A 91 15.22 11.40 -4.48
C LYS A 91 14.20 12.27 -3.76
N TYR A 92 14.65 13.38 -3.20
CA TYR A 92 13.78 14.35 -2.55
C TYR A 92 12.85 14.99 -3.58
N ARG A 93 11.62 15.21 -3.15
CA ARG A 93 10.65 16.03 -3.85
C ARG A 93 9.80 16.74 -2.80
N PRO A 94 9.50 18.04 -2.99
CA PRO A 94 8.63 18.76 -2.07
C PRO A 94 7.29 18.04 -1.88
N SER A 95 6.70 18.21 -0.69
CA SER A 95 5.36 17.71 -0.43
C SER A 95 4.36 18.44 -1.35
N GLY A 96 3.43 17.70 -1.94
CA GLY A 96 2.54 18.26 -2.95
C GLY A 96 1.85 17.23 -3.84
N ALA A 97 0.93 17.71 -4.68
CA ALA A 97 0.32 16.96 -5.77
C ALA A 97 1.08 17.22 -7.08
N TYR A 98 1.27 16.17 -7.86
CA TYR A 98 1.95 16.23 -9.14
C TYR A 98 1.19 15.39 -10.19
N ASP A 99 1.12 15.88 -11.42
CA ASP A 99 0.67 15.07 -12.54
C ASP A 99 1.68 13.94 -12.89
N THR A 100 1.37 13.13 -13.89
CA THR A 100 2.24 12.03 -14.33
C THR A 100 3.55 12.51 -14.97
N SER A 101 3.61 13.77 -15.38
CA SER A 101 4.79 14.47 -15.92
C SER A 101 5.58 15.23 -14.86
N TRP A 102 5.22 15.08 -13.58
CA TRP A 102 5.83 15.76 -12.43
C TRP A 102 5.62 17.27 -12.35
N ASN A 103 4.63 17.82 -13.06
CA ASN A 103 4.21 19.20 -12.88
C ASN A 103 3.34 19.33 -11.64
N PRO A 104 3.48 20.40 -10.84
CA PRO A 104 2.60 20.68 -9.71
C PRO A 104 1.13 20.80 -10.14
N LYS A 105 0.23 20.33 -9.28
CA LYS A 105 -1.23 20.35 -9.49
C LYS A 105 -1.98 21.19 -8.46
#